data_AF-A0A0A9XAK4-F1
#
_entry.id   AF-A0A0A9XAK4-F1
#
_cell.length_a   1.000
_cell.length_b   1.000
_cell.length_c   1.000
_cell.angle_alpha   90.00
_cell.angle_beta   90.00
_cell.angle_gamma   90.00
#
_symmetry.space_group_name_H-M   'P 1'
#
loop_
_entity.id
_entity.type
_entity.pdbx_description
1 polymer ?
#
loop_
_entity_poly.entity_id
_entity_poly.type
_entity_poly.pdbx_seq_one_letter_code
_entity_poly.pdbx_strand_id
1 'polypeptide(L)'
;LLSVKQMVQNGLEVVFEGENVIVKKGGRVVLTGERRGNLYYISLRLRSSAVANVTCSDPVLKHRRMGHSSKYPVQGLCDVCMKAKQTRSSFMNEIPNERKARSVLERVSSDVCGKITP
;
A
#
# COMPACT_ATOMS: atom_id res chain seq x y z
N LEU A 1 -12.12 1.51 -12.07
CA LEU A 1 -13.55 1.88 -11.99
C LEU A 1 -13.64 3.38 -11.74
N LEU A 2 -14.43 4.11 -12.54
CA LEU A 2 -14.62 5.55 -12.36
C LEU A 2 -15.94 5.82 -11.63
N SER A 3 -15.92 6.76 -10.70
CA SER A 3 -17.09 7.16 -9.93
C SER A 3 -17.90 8.20 -10.70
N VAL A 4 -19.08 7.82 -11.19
CA VAL A 4 -20.01 8.74 -11.88
C VAL A 4 -20.38 9.91 -10.96
N LYS A 5 -20.61 9.65 -9.67
CA LYS A 5 -20.88 10.69 -8.67
C LYS A 5 -19.78 11.75 -8.65
N GLN A 6 -18.52 11.32 -8.63
CA GLN A 6 -17.39 12.25 -8.62
C GLN A 6 -17.30 13.06 -9.92
N MET A 7 -17.65 12.45 -11.06
CA MET A 7 -17.62 13.13 -12.36
C MET A 7 -18.65 14.27 -12.39
N VAL A 8 -19.89 13.99 -11.99
CA VAL A 8 -20.97 15.00 -11.94
C VAL A 8 -20.63 16.14 -10.98
N GLN A 9 -20.09 15.84 -9.81
CA GLN A 9 -19.64 16.86 -8.84
C GLN A 9 -18.54 17.79 -9.38
N ASN A 10 -17.73 17.30 -10.32
CA ASN A 10 -16.69 18.09 -10.99
C ASN A 10 -17.19 18.80 -12.27
N GLY A 11 -18.51 18.85 -12.49
CA GLY A 11 -19.13 19.53 -13.64
C GLY A 11 -18.98 18.77 -14.96
N LEU A 12 -18.91 17.44 -14.91
CA LEU A 12 -18.95 16.58 -16.09
C LEU A 12 -20.37 16.04 -16.28
N GLU A 13 -20.83 16.04 -17.52
CA GLU A 13 -22.09 15.42 -17.93
C GLU A 13 -21.80 14.02 -18.45
N VAL A 14 -22.50 13.01 -17.92
CA VAL A 14 -22.36 11.61 -18.37
C VAL A 14 -23.68 11.18 -18.98
N VAL A 15 -23.64 10.76 -20.24
CA VAL A 15 -24.80 10.32 -21.02
C VAL A 15 -24.60 8.86 -21.41
N PHE A 16 -25.57 8.01 -21.09
CA PHE A 16 -25.60 6.60 -21.49
C PHE A 16 -26.62 6.43 -22.62
N GLU A 17 -26.15 6.05 -23.80
CA GLU A 17 -26.95 5.85 -25.01
C GLU A 17 -26.80 4.41 -25.49
N GLY A 18 -27.67 3.52 -24.99
CA GLY A 18 -27.66 2.10 -25.34
C GLY A 18 -26.33 1.41 -25.00
N GLU A 19 -25.56 1.06 -26.04
CA GLU A 19 -24.25 0.43 -25.90
C GLU A 19 -23.10 1.43 -25.68
N ASN A 20 -23.35 2.74 -25.72
CA ASN A 20 -22.31 3.75 -25.63
C ASN A 20 -22.44 4.62 -24.38
N VAL A 21 -21.30 5.10 -23.89
CA VAL A 21 -21.24 6.14 -22.85
C VAL A 21 -20.46 7.34 -23.38
N ILE A 22 -21.00 8.53 -23.19
CA ILE A 22 -20.42 9.79 -23.62
C ILE A 22 -20.29 10.70 -22.41
N VAL A 23 -19.09 11.22 -22.17
CA VAL A 23 -18.82 12.19 -21.10
C VAL A 23 -18.49 13.54 -21.74
N LYS A 24 -19.21 14.58 -21.35
CA LYS A 24 -19.06 15.95 -21.85
C LYS A 24 -18.63 16.89 -20.71
N LYS A 25 -17.91 17.95 -21.06
CA LYS A 25 -17.60 19.09 -20.19
C LYS A 25 -17.85 20.37 -20.96
N GLY A 26 -18.84 21.17 -20.56
CA GLY A 26 -19.19 22.42 -21.25
C GLY A 26 -19.47 22.21 -22.74
N GLY A 27 -20.27 21.20 -23.09
CA GLY A 27 -20.63 20.87 -24.47
C GLY A 27 -19.57 20.13 -25.29
N ARG A 28 -18.32 20.01 -24.80
CA ARG A 28 -17.25 19.26 -25.49
C ARG A 28 -17.18 17.81 -24.98
N VAL A 29 -17.18 16.84 -25.89
CA VAL A 29 -16.94 15.42 -25.56
C VAL A 29 -15.50 15.26 -25.08
N VAL A 30 -15.33 14.84 -23.82
CA VAL A 30 -14.02 14.58 -23.22
C VAL A 30 -13.66 13.11 -23.22
N LEU A 31 -14.67 12.23 -23.23
CA LEU A 31 -14.47 10.79 -23.16
C LEU A 31 -15.65 10.05 -23.79
N THR A 32 -15.34 8.95 -24.46
CA THR A 32 -16.32 8.01 -25.00
C THR A 32 -15.98 6.59 -24.55
N GLY A 33 -16.99 5.74 -24.47
CA GLY A 33 -16.84 4.33 -24.15
C GLY A 33 -17.94 3.47 -24.75
N GLU A 34 -17.71 2.17 -24.67
CA GLU A 34 -18.54 1.11 -25.24
C GLU A 34 -18.87 0.09 -24.13
N ARG A 35 -20.11 -0.41 -24.13
CA ARG A 35 -20.58 -1.44 -23.22
C ARG A 35 -20.10 -2.79 -23.69
N ARG A 36 -19.51 -3.57 -22.77
CA ARG A 36 -19.17 -4.98 -22.99
C ARG A 36 -19.71 -5.77 -21.81
N GLY A 37 -20.82 -6.45 -22.04
CA GLY A 37 -21.60 -7.10 -20.98
C GLY A 37 -22.21 -6.07 -20.02
N ASN A 38 -21.85 -6.14 -18.73
CA ASN A 38 -22.44 -5.28 -17.69
C ASN A 38 -21.57 -4.05 -17.36
N LEU A 39 -20.48 -3.82 -18.10
CA LEU A 39 -19.52 -2.74 -17.83
C LEU A 39 -19.30 -1.88 -19.08
N TYR A 40 -19.13 -0.57 -18.85
CA TYR A 40 -18.70 0.36 -19.89
C TYR A 40 -17.19 0.51 -19.84
N TYR A 41 -16.54 0.27 -20.98
CA TYR A 41 -15.11 0.39 -21.17
C TYR A 41 -14.79 1.68 -21.90
N ILE A 42 -13.77 2.37 -21.41
CA ILE A 42 -13.33 3.65 -21.96
C ILE A 42 -11.83 3.57 -22.24
N SER A 43 -11.38 4.15 -23.34
CA SER A 43 -9.97 4.17 -23.70
C SER A 43 -9.35 5.51 -23.33
N LEU A 44 -8.63 5.54 -22.21
CA LEU A 44 -7.88 6.72 -21.77
C LEU A 44 -6.47 6.68 -22.37
N ARG A 45 -6.19 7.59 -23.30
CA ARG A 45 -4.80 7.91 -23.65
C ARG A 45 -4.23 8.81 -22.56
N LEU A 46 -3.75 8.19 -21.48
CA LEU A 46 -2.96 8.87 -20.48
C LEU A 46 -1.66 9.33 -21.15
N ARG A 47 -1.47 10.64 -21.30
CA ARG A 47 -0.11 11.16 -21.57
C ARG A 47 0.72 10.82 -20.33
N SER A 48 1.79 10.04 -20.50
CA SER A 48 2.76 9.68 -19.44
C SER A 48 3.50 10.89 -18.83
N SER A 49 3.00 12.11 -18.97
CA SER A 49 3.61 13.33 -18.49
C SER A 49 2.65 14.14 -17.62
N ALA A 50 2.03 13.50 -16.63
CA ALA A 50 1.78 14.21 -15.39
C ALA A 50 3.11 14.22 -14.62
N VAL A 51 3.96 15.20 -14.91
CA VAL A 51 5.08 15.57 -14.04
C VAL A 51 4.44 16.15 -12.78
N ALA A 52 3.96 15.27 -11.90
CA ALA A 52 3.63 15.64 -10.54
C ALA A 52 4.96 16.06 -9.90
N ASN A 53 5.16 17.38 -9.78
CA ASN A 53 6.20 18.09 -9.04
C ASN A 53 7.46 17.27 -8.77
N VAL A 54 8.53 17.50 -9.54
CA VAL A 54 9.95 17.15 -9.27
C VAL A 54 10.11 16.46 -7.92
N THR A 55 9.79 15.17 -7.86
CA THR A 55 9.98 14.40 -6.63
C THR A 55 11.44 14.02 -6.67
N CYS A 56 12.24 14.80 -5.93
CA CYS A 56 13.68 14.66 -5.71
C CYS A 56 14.30 13.50 -6.50
N SER A 57 14.94 13.82 -7.62
CA SER A 57 15.79 12.88 -8.35
C SER A 57 16.89 12.29 -7.47
N ASP A 58 17.21 12.96 -6.36
CA ASP A 58 18.08 12.45 -5.31
C ASP A 58 17.53 11.14 -4.70
N PRO A 59 18.21 10.00 -4.94
CA PRO A 59 17.84 8.69 -4.41
C PRO A 59 17.74 8.66 -2.88
N VAL A 60 18.57 9.44 -2.18
CA VAL A 60 18.61 9.47 -0.71
C VAL A 60 17.34 10.11 -0.15
N LEU A 61 16.93 11.23 -0.74
CA LEU A 61 15.70 11.93 -0.37
C LEU A 61 14.46 11.07 -0.67
N LYS A 62 14.45 10.37 -1.80
CA LYS A 62 13.37 9.44 -2.16
C LYS A 62 13.29 8.25 -1.21
N HIS A 63 14.44 7.66 -0.85
CA HIS A 63 14.54 6.59 0.13
C HIS A 63 13.93 6.99 1.48
N ARG A 64 14.29 8.18 2.00
CA ARG A 64 13.76 8.71 3.27
C ARG A 64 12.26 8.99 3.22
N ARG A 65 11.79 9.70 2.18
CA ARG A 65 10.37 10.10 2.05
C ARG A 65 9.42 8.91 1.83
N MET A 66 9.90 7.86 1.18
CA MET A 66 9.12 6.64 0.94
C MET A 66 9.29 5.60 2.04
N GLY A 67 9.70 6.02 3.24
CA GLY A 67 9.73 5.19 4.44
C GLY A 67 10.81 4.11 4.40
N HIS A 68 11.98 4.41 3.85
CA HIS A 68 13.12 3.48 3.83
C HIS A 68 12.83 2.16 3.09
N SER A 69 11.91 2.20 2.11
CA SER A 69 11.51 1.05 1.31
C SER A 69 12.68 0.50 0.49
N SER A 70 12.80 -0.83 0.40
CA SER A 70 13.78 -1.51 -0.46
C SER A 70 13.58 -1.20 -1.96
N LYS A 71 12.41 -0.70 -2.35
CA LYS A 71 12.12 -0.22 -3.71
C LYS A 71 12.94 1.00 -4.11
N TYR A 72 13.47 1.75 -3.13
CA TYR A 72 14.28 2.94 -3.34
C TYR A 72 15.59 2.79 -2.55
N PRO A 73 16.55 2.01 -3.07
CA PRO A 73 17.83 1.80 -2.40
C PRO A 73 18.72 3.04 -2.49
N VAL A 74 19.59 3.20 -1.50
CA VAL A 74 20.68 4.19 -1.51
C VAL A 74 22.00 3.50 -1.80
N GLN A 75 22.95 4.19 -2.43
CA GLN A 75 24.32 3.70 -2.57
C GLN A 75 25.01 3.79 -1.20
N GLY A 76 24.87 2.74 -0.39
CA GLY A 76 25.48 2.65 0.95
C GLY A 76 24.51 2.16 2.02
N LEU A 77 24.98 2.18 3.26
CA LEU A 77 24.17 1.81 4.42
C LEU A 77 23.38 3.02 4.91
N CYS A 78 22.09 2.83 5.15
CA CYS A 78 21.27 3.82 5.82
C CYS A 78 21.17 3.48 7.32
N ASP A 79 21.64 4.37 8.20
CA ASP A 79 21.63 4.16 9.66
C ASP A 79 20.25 3.80 10.22
N VAL A 80 19.20 4.44 9.69
CA VAL A 80 17.82 4.19 10.10
C VAL A 80 17.39 2.79 9.68
N CYS A 81 17.69 2.36 8.45
CA CYS A 81 17.42 1.00 8.01
C CYS A 81 18.20 -0.02 8.84
N MET A 82 19.47 0.25 9.13
CA MET A 82 20.31 -0.64 9.92
C MET A 82 19.71 -0.84 11.30
N LYS A 83 19.40 0.24 12.02
CA LYS A 83 18.83 0.21 13.38
C LYS A 83 17.42 -0.42 13.40
N ALA A 84 16.57 -0.10 12.43
CA ALA A 84 15.19 -0.59 12.39
C ALA A 84 15.07 -2.05 11.92
N LYS A 85 16.04 -2.56 11.14
CA LYS A 85 16.09 -3.95 10.68
C LYS A 85 17.01 -4.83 11.52
N GLN A 86 17.44 -4.36 12.69
CA GLN A 86 18.11 -5.24 13.66
C GLN A 86 17.10 -6.27 14.14
N THR A 87 17.23 -7.50 13.65
CA THR A 87 16.59 -8.65 14.29
C THR A 87 17.33 -8.93 15.58
N ARG A 88 16.63 -8.95 16.72
CA ARG A 88 17.22 -9.38 17.98
C ARG A 88 17.73 -10.82 17.79
N SER A 89 18.96 -11.11 18.18
CA SER A 89 19.43 -12.49 18.26
C SER A 89 18.45 -13.31 19.10
N SER A 90 18.29 -14.60 18.77
CA SER A 90 17.55 -15.55 19.59
C SER A 90 17.97 -15.39 21.05
N PHE A 91 16.97 -15.28 21.95
CA PHE A 91 17.22 -15.04 23.38
C PHE A 91 18.15 -16.09 23.98
N MET A 92 18.11 -17.33 23.47
CA MET A 92 19.09 -18.38 23.68
C MET A 92 19.16 -19.27 22.43
N ASN A 93 20.35 -19.69 22.03
CA ASN A 93 20.53 -20.67 20.94
C ASN A 93 20.22 -22.10 21.42
N GLU A 94 20.42 -22.36 22.70
CA GLU A 94 20.11 -23.63 23.35
C GLU A 94 19.40 -23.39 24.67
N ILE A 95 18.33 -24.14 24.91
CA ILE A 95 17.61 -24.14 26.19
C ILE A 95 18.39 -25.06 27.14
N PRO A 96 18.70 -24.65 28.39
CA PRO A 96 19.32 -25.53 29.38
C PRO A 96 18.52 -26.83 29.57
N ASN A 97 19.17 -27.96 29.82
CA ASN A 97 18.49 -29.26 29.97
C ASN A 97 17.47 -29.29 31.12
N GLU A 98 17.67 -28.47 32.15
CA GLU A 98 16.72 -28.24 33.25
C GLU A 98 15.46 -27.50 32.80
N ARG A 99 15.50 -26.81 31.66
CA ARG A 99 14.41 -26.02 31.08
C ARG A 99 13.67 -26.69 29.93
N LYS A 100 14.11 -27.87 29.49
CA LYS A 100 13.44 -28.66 28.46
C LYS A 100 12.31 -29.49 29.08
N ALA A 101 11.22 -29.68 28.35
CA ALA A 101 10.25 -30.73 28.66
C ALA A 101 10.77 -32.05 28.07
N ARG A 102 10.69 -33.13 28.82
CA ARG A 102 11.07 -34.51 28.49
C ARG A 102 9.85 -35.40 28.32
N SER A 103 8.70 -35.03 28.88
CA SER A 103 7.42 -35.71 28.68
C SER A 103 6.25 -34.73 28.46
N VAL A 104 5.13 -35.28 27.97
CA VAL A 104 3.90 -34.52 27.72
C VAL A 104 3.38 -33.92 29.02
N LEU A 105 3.17 -32.61 29.04
CA LEU A 105 2.72 -31.80 30.19
C LEU A 105 3.72 -31.69 31.36
N GLU A 106 5.00 -32.07 31.20
CA GLU A 106 6.01 -31.90 32.27
C GLU A 106 6.24 -30.43 32.64
N ARG A 107 6.07 -29.52 31.69
CA ARG A 107 6.32 -28.09 31.87
C ARG A 107 5.18 -27.27 31.31
N VAL A 108 4.58 -26.47 32.18
CA VAL A 108 3.54 -25.52 31.83
C VAL A 108 4.05 -24.13 32.17
N SER A 109 4.15 -23.27 31.16
CA SER A 109 4.39 -21.84 31.36
C SER A 109 3.02 -21.17 31.48
N SER A 110 2.73 -20.59 32.65
CA SER A 110 1.53 -19.80 32.88
C SER A 110 1.92 -18.37 33.20
N ASP A 111 1.13 -17.43 32.72
CA ASP A 111 1.29 -16.01 33.01
C ASP A 111 -0.03 -15.46 33.52
N VAL A 112 0.03 -14.51 34.44
CA VAL A 112 -1.15 -13.85 35.00
C VAL A 112 -1.29 -12.49 34.33
N CYS A 113 -2.29 -12.36 33.47
CA CYS A 113 -2.60 -11.08 32.85
C CYS A 113 -3.57 -10.27 33.72
N GLY A 114 -3.10 -9.18 34.31
CA GLY A 114 -3.94 -8.22 35.04
C GLY A 114 -3.40 -7.81 36.41
N LYS A 115 -4.12 -6.92 37.09
CA LYS A 115 -3.74 -6.42 38.42
C LYS A 115 -3.97 -7.52 39.45
N ILE A 116 -2.88 -7.98 40.08
CA ILE A 116 -2.95 -8.85 41.25
C ILE A 116 -3.35 -7.97 42.43
N THR A 117 -4.61 -8.01 42.82
CA THR A 117 -5.08 -7.43 44.09
C THR A 117 -4.90 -8.46 45.21
N PRO A 118 -4.37 -8.04 46.37
CA PRO A 118 -4.13 -8.92 47.53
C PRO A 118 -5.44 -9.42 48.17
#